data_AF-A0A2K3YME2-F1
#
_entry.id   AF-A0A2K3YME2-F1
#
_cell.length_a   1.000
_cell.length_b   1.000
_cell.length_c   1.000
_cell.angle_alpha   90.00
_cell.angle_beta   90.00
_cell.angle_gamma   90.00
#
_symmetry.space_group_name_H-M   'P 1'
#
loop_
_entity.id
_entity.type
_entity.pdbx_description
1 polymer ?
#
loop_
_entity_poly.entity_id
_entity_poly.type
_entity_poly.pdbx_seq_one_letter_code
_entity_poly.pdbx_strand_id
1 'polypeptide(L)'
;MIVPSLSYNFIRRVGGVLSRSTRLLSIYTRLIRYQSINKTQLSEEFDVSERTVKRDIREIRNYLYDSEEFLDKQDIEFDYSAQEYRIPKKTNINKKQDFETLLLLLIISKVPISSHIVKFLKSIVLEFFMQDKAYLFQLINQIKEKDYAITHSQLLELQKAINQGNSIQITTLNYDVFSVYPIKIKLQNEVL
;
A
#
# COMPACT_ATOMS: atom_id res chain seq x y z
N MET A 1 -1.78 -6.69 -29.57
CA MET A 1 -3.14 -6.68 -29.01
C MET A 1 -3.42 -5.26 -28.54
N ILE A 2 -4.22 -4.52 -29.28
CA ILE A 2 -4.49 -3.10 -29.05
C ILE A 2 -5.60 -3.02 -27.99
N VAL A 3 -5.29 -2.49 -26.81
CA VAL A 3 -6.30 -2.25 -25.77
C VAL A 3 -7.11 -1.02 -26.20
N PRO A 4 -8.43 -1.09 -26.36
CA PRO A 4 -9.22 0.07 -26.71
C PRO A 4 -9.17 1.08 -25.55
N SER A 5 -8.67 2.29 -25.81
CA SER A 5 -8.82 3.41 -24.90
C SER A 5 -10.31 3.74 -24.81
N LEU A 6 -10.95 3.34 -23.72
CA LEU A 6 -12.31 3.77 -23.39
C LEU A 6 -12.29 5.29 -23.20
N SER A 7 -12.67 6.05 -24.24
CA SER A 7 -13.04 7.46 -24.13
C SER A 7 -14.29 7.55 -23.25
N TYR A 8 -14.07 7.59 -21.94
CA TYR A 8 -15.12 7.88 -20.97
C TYR A 8 -15.41 9.38 -21.02
N ASN A 9 -16.33 9.75 -21.90
CA ASN A 9 -17.01 11.05 -21.91
C ASN A 9 -17.84 11.18 -20.63
N PHE A 10 -17.21 11.37 -19.46
CA PHE A 10 -17.96 11.32 -18.21
C PHE A 10 -18.86 12.55 -18.05
N ILE A 11 -18.60 13.70 -18.70
CA ILE A 11 -19.47 14.86 -18.55
C ILE A 11 -19.47 15.73 -19.81
N ARG A 12 -20.23 15.35 -20.84
CA ARG A 12 -20.65 16.32 -21.87
C ARG A 12 -22.00 16.89 -21.45
N ARG A 13 -21.99 17.96 -20.63
CA ARG A 13 -23.18 18.81 -20.53
C ARG A 13 -23.33 19.51 -21.88
N VAL A 14 -24.49 19.33 -22.51
CA VAL A 14 -24.89 20.12 -23.67
C VAL A 14 -25.12 21.55 -23.16
N GLY A 15 -24.14 22.43 -23.39
CA GLY A 15 -24.23 23.88 -23.11
C GLY A 15 -24.13 24.25 -21.63
N GLY A 16 -22.93 24.59 -21.16
CA GLY A 16 -22.74 25.31 -19.90
C GLY A 16 -21.41 25.02 -19.20
N VAL A 17 -20.79 26.08 -18.66
CA VAL A 17 -19.55 26.04 -17.88
C VAL A 17 -19.64 25.00 -16.76
N LEU A 18 -18.69 24.08 -16.73
CA LEU A 18 -18.65 23.04 -15.71
C LEU A 18 -18.32 23.65 -14.33
N SER A 19 -18.99 23.21 -13.27
CA SER A 19 -18.73 23.73 -11.92
C SER A 19 -17.30 23.42 -11.46
N ARG A 20 -16.72 24.26 -10.59
CA ARG A 20 -15.34 24.06 -10.10
C ARG A 20 -15.16 22.71 -9.40
N SER A 21 -16.09 22.32 -8.54
CA SER A 21 -16.02 21.04 -7.82
C SER A 21 -16.02 19.85 -8.78
N THR A 22 -16.86 19.90 -9.82
CA THR A 22 -16.92 18.87 -10.85
C THR A 22 -15.62 18.80 -11.68
N ARG A 23 -15.04 19.94 -12.06
CA ARG A 23 -13.74 19.98 -12.76
C ARG A 23 -12.62 19.39 -11.90
N LEU A 24 -12.54 19.80 -10.63
CA LEU A 24 -11.54 19.29 -9.70
C LEU A 24 -11.64 17.76 -9.56
N LEU A 25 -12.84 17.21 -9.36
CA LEU A 25 -13.07 15.76 -9.28
C LEU A 25 -12.72 15.03 -10.58
N SER A 26 -13.07 15.60 -11.74
CA SER A 26 -12.74 15.03 -13.04
C SER A 26 -11.23 14.96 -13.24
N ILE A 27 -10.52 16.08 -13.05
CA ILE A 27 -9.06 16.17 -13.18
C ILE A 27 -8.38 15.21 -12.19
N TYR A 28 -8.78 15.23 -10.92
CA TYR A 28 -8.25 14.34 -9.89
C TYR A 28 -8.40 12.86 -10.29
N THR A 29 -9.60 12.45 -10.70
CA THR A 29 -9.89 11.08 -11.10
C THR A 29 -9.04 10.61 -12.28
N ARG A 30 -8.80 11.48 -13.28
CA ARG A 30 -7.92 11.17 -14.42
C ARG A 30 -6.47 10.99 -13.96
N LEU A 31 -5.98 11.92 -13.13
CA LEU A 31 -4.61 11.90 -12.63
C LEU A 31 -4.29 10.68 -11.75
N ILE A 32 -5.16 10.32 -10.79
CA ILE A 32 -4.95 9.13 -9.93
C ILE A 32 -5.02 7.80 -10.72
N ARG A 33 -5.63 7.83 -11.91
CA ARG A 33 -5.65 6.71 -12.87
C ARG A 33 -4.45 6.74 -13.83
N TYR A 34 -3.47 7.60 -13.57
CA TYR A 34 -2.26 7.80 -14.39
C TYR A 34 -2.55 8.22 -15.83
N GLN A 35 -3.68 8.89 -16.07
CA GLN A 35 -3.96 9.47 -17.38
C GLN A 35 -3.23 10.80 -17.53
N SER A 36 -2.59 11.01 -18.68
CA SER A 36 -2.11 12.32 -19.07
C SER A 36 -3.27 13.26 -19.37
N ILE A 37 -3.16 14.53 -18.97
CA ILE A 37 -4.17 15.55 -19.24
C ILE A 37 -3.55 16.76 -19.95
N ASN A 38 -4.18 17.18 -21.05
CA ASN A 38 -3.78 18.39 -21.78
C ASN A 38 -4.66 19.58 -21.34
N LYS A 39 -4.03 20.69 -20.94
CA LYS A 39 -4.75 21.88 -20.43
C LYS A 39 -5.69 22.51 -21.47
N THR A 40 -5.33 22.48 -22.74
CA THR A 40 -6.09 23.08 -23.85
C THR A 40 -7.33 22.23 -24.12
N GLN A 41 -7.18 20.90 -24.20
CA GLN A 41 -8.31 19.97 -24.33
C GLN A 41 -9.28 20.09 -23.16
N LEU A 42 -8.78 20.16 -21.92
CA LEU A 42 -9.63 20.37 -20.75
C LEU A 42 -10.33 21.73 -20.75
N SER A 43 -9.70 22.76 -21.29
CA SER A 43 -10.29 24.11 -21.38
C SER A 43 -11.52 24.11 -22.29
N GLU A 44 -11.43 23.40 -23.42
CA GLU A 44 -12.53 23.18 -24.36
C GLU A 44 -13.60 22.26 -23.76
N GLU A 45 -13.19 21.16 -23.13
CA GLU A 45 -14.11 20.19 -22.52
C GLU A 45 -14.95 20.82 -21.39
N PHE A 46 -14.34 21.67 -20.58
CA PHE A 46 -14.98 22.27 -19.40
C PHE A 46 -15.58 23.66 -19.66
N ASP A 47 -15.39 24.21 -20.84
CA ASP A 47 -15.80 25.56 -21.24
C ASP A 47 -15.24 26.63 -20.27
N VAL A 48 -13.93 26.59 -20.01
CA VAL A 48 -13.21 27.54 -19.14
C VAL A 48 -11.87 27.92 -19.73
N SER A 49 -11.28 29.04 -19.29
CA SER A 49 -9.92 29.41 -19.72
C SER A 49 -8.85 28.40 -19.28
N GLU A 50 -7.78 28.26 -20.06
CA GLU A 50 -6.60 27.48 -19.65
C GLU A 50 -6.01 27.95 -18.30
N ARG A 51 -6.12 29.26 -17.99
CA ARG A 51 -5.70 29.81 -16.68
C ARG A 51 -6.49 29.19 -15.54
N THR A 52 -7.79 28.96 -15.74
CA THR A 52 -8.66 28.27 -14.77
C THR A 52 -8.23 26.82 -14.61
N VAL A 53 -7.99 26.10 -15.70
CA VAL A 53 -7.51 24.70 -15.66
C VAL A 53 -6.18 24.59 -14.91
N LYS A 54 -5.20 25.47 -15.20
CA LYS A 54 -3.91 25.50 -14.48
C LYS A 54 -4.08 25.74 -12.98
N ARG A 55 -5.02 26.60 -12.58
CA ARG A 55 -5.32 26.84 -11.17
C ARG A 55 -5.92 25.60 -10.52
N ASP A 56 -6.88 24.96 -11.18
CA ASP A 56 -7.53 23.74 -10.69
C ASP A 56 -6.49 22.60 -10.54
N ILE A 57 -5.58 22.41 -11.50
CA ILE A 57 -4.46 21.45 -11.40
C ILE A 57 -3.54 21.78 -10.22
N ARG A 58 -3.21 23.05 -10.00
CA ARG A 58 -2.36 23.48 -8.88
C ARG A 58 -3.01 23.18 -7.52
N GLU A 59 -4.32 23.37 -7.40
CA GLU A 59 -5.04 23.03 -6.17
C GLU A 59 -5.00 21.53 -5.90
N ILE A 60 -5.17 20.70 -6.92
CA ILE A 60 -5.04 19.25 -6.80
C ILE A 60 -3.60 18.86 -6.44
N ARG A 61 -2.59 19.50 -7.03
CA ARG A 61 -1.18 19.27 -6.68
C ARG A 61 -0.95 19.53 -5.18
N ASN A 62 -1.44 20.67 -4.67
CA ASN A 62 -1.29 21.01 -3.26
C ASN A 62 -2.00 19.99 -2.36
N TYR A 63 -3.24 19.61 -2.71
CA TYR A 63 -3.97 18.55 -1.98
C TYR A 63 -3.19 17.22 -1.94
N LEU A 64 -2.66 16.77 -3.08
CA LEU A 64 -1.86 15.54 -3.16
C LEU A 64 -0.56 15.62 -2.36
N TYR A 65 0.05 16.80 -2.26
CA TYR A 65 1.29 17.02 -1.52
C TYR A 65 1.09 17.06 0.00
N ASP A 66 -0.04 17.63 0.44
CA ASP A 66 -0.41 17.80 1.85
C ASP A 66 -1.13 16.57 2.41
N SER A 67 -1.63 15.67 1.56
CA SER A 67 -2.34 14.45 1.96
C SER A 67 -1.39 13.36 2.47
N GLU A 68 -1.70 12.80 3.64
CA GLU A 68 -1.06 11.60 4.20
C GLU A 68 -1.72 10.30 3.71
N GLU A 69 -2.78 10.37 2.89
CA GLU A 69 -3.51 9.20 2.39
C GLU A 69 -2.68 8.33 1.43
N PHE A 70 -1.64 8.90 0.82
CA PHE A 70 -0.73 8.19 -0.06
C PHE A 70 0.55 7.82 0.68
N LEU A 71 0.91 6.53 0.64
CA LEU A 71 2.18 6.01 1.17
C LEU A 71 3.42 6.77 0.65
N ASP A 72 3.32 7.30 -0.56
CA ASP A 72 4.32 8.16 -1.17
C ASP A 72 3.69 9.49 -1.55
N LYS A 73 4.38 10.60 -1.27
CA LYS A 73 3.98 11.91 -1.79
C LYS A 73 3.81 11.85 -3.30
N GLN A 74 2.60 12.05 -3.78
CA GLN A 74 2.30 12.14 -5.20
C GLN A 74 2.54 13.58 -5.65
N ASP A 75 3.19 13.75 -6.79
CA ASP A 75 3.31 15.06 -7.43
C ASP A 75 2.76 14.98 -8.85
N ILE A 76 2.30 16.12 -9.37
CA ILE A 76 1.85 16.26 -10.75
C ILE A 76 3.00 16.91 -11.52
N GLU A 77 3.61 16.17 -12.44
CA GLU A 77 4.64 16.66 -13.33
C GLU A 77 4.02 17.24 -14.61
N PHE A 78 4.70 18.22 -15.21
CA PHE A 78 4.35 18.72 -16.54
C PHE A 78 5.37 18.21 -17.56
N ASP A 79 4.90 17.43 -18.53
CA ASP A 79 5.68 16.99 -19.67
C ASP A 79 5.71 18.11 -20.72
N TYR A 80 6.85 18.79 -20.84
CA TYR A 80 7.02 19.90 -21.78
C TYR A 80 6.95 19.47 -23.26
N SER A 81 7.29 18.22 -23.57
CA SER A 81 7.29 17.68 -24.92
C SER A 81 5.89 17.36 -25.41
N ALA A 82 5.07 16.72 -24.56
CA ALA A 82 3.68 16.39 -24.85
C ALA A 82 2.71 17.53 -24.51
N GLN A 83 3.15 18.56 -23.77
CA GLN A 83 2.30 19.63 -23.22
C GLN A 83 1.19 19.12 -22.28
N GLU A 84 1.49 18.06 -21.53
CA GLU A 84 0.53 17.33 -20.69
C GLU A 84 0.96 17.33 -19.23
N TYR A 85 -0.01 17.25 -18.32
CA TYR A 85 0.23 16.96 -16.91
C TYR A 85 -0.01 15.48 -16.64
N ARG A 86 0.81 14.90 -15.76
CA ARG A 86 0.65 13.51 -15.31
C ARG A 86 1.13 13.35 -13.88
N ILE A 87 0.55 12.39 -13.17
CA ILE A 87 1.22 11.82 -11.99
C ILE A 87 2.16 10.73 -12.54
N PRO A 88 3.48 10.82 -12.33
CA PRO A 88 4.38 9.77 -12.75
C PRO A 88 4.00 8.50 -11.99
N LYS A 89 3.87 7.38 -12.72
CA LYS A 89 3.76 6.09 -12.07
C LYS A 89 5.10 5.85 -11.36
N LYS A 90 5.16 6.03 -10.04
CA LYS A 90 6.35 5.65 -9.26
C LYS A 90 6.52 4.15 -9.40
N THR A 91 7.48 3.73 -10.21
CA THR A 91 7.68 2.34 -10.66
C THR A 91 8.48 1.47 -9.68
N ASN A 92 8.92 1.97 -8.54
CA ASN A 92 10.01 1.28 -7.83
C ASN A 92 9.60 0.22 -6.81
N ILE A 93 8.30 0.04 -6.54
CA ILE A 93 7.80 -1.05 -5.70
C ILE A 93 6.73 -1.77 -6.50
N ASN A 94 7.07 -2.92 -7.07
CA ASN A 94 6.06 -3.80 -7.63
C ASN A 94 5.37 -4.48 -6.45
N LYS A 95 4.44 -3.76 -5.80
CA LYS A 95 3.79 -4.15 -4.55
C LYS A 95 3.31 -5.61 -4.54
N LYS A 96 2.79 -6.09 -5.69
CA LYS A 96 2.38 -7.48 -5.87
C LYS A 96 3.58 -8.43 -5.83
N GLN A 97 4.61 -8.17 -6.63
CA GLN A 97 5.82 -9.00 -6.69
C GLN A 97 6.59 -8.99 -5.35
N ASP A 98 6.64 -7.85 -4.66
CA ASP A 98 7.29 -7.77 -3.34
C ASP A 98 6.51 -8.54 -2.28
N PHE A 99 5.18 -8.45 -2.32
CA PHE A 99 4.31 -9.27 -1.46
C PHE A 99 4.43 -10.76 -1.79
N GLU A 100 4.45 -11.15 -3.07
CA GLU A 100 4.71 -12.53 -3.49
C GLU A 100 6.07 -13.02 -3.00
N THR A 101 7.11 -12.18 -3.11
CA THR A 101 8.46 -12.50 -2.61
C THR A 101 8.45 -12.73 -1.10
N LEU A 102 7.74 -11.88 -0.33
CA LEU A 102 7.53 -12.09 1.10
C LEU A 102 6.85 -13.44 1.36
N LEU A 103 5.74 -13.76 0.69
CA LEU A 103 5.04 -15.03 0.86
C LEU A 103 5.94 -16.23 0.54
N LEU A 104 6.69 -16.16 -0.56
CA LEU A 104 7.63 -17.20 -0.95
C LEU A 104 8.76 -17.38 0.09
N LEU A 105 9.31 -16.29 0.65
CA LEU A 105 10.30 -16.37 1.72
C LEU A 105 9.73 -17.05 2.97
N LEU A 106 8.49 -16.74 3.35
CA LEU A 106 7.81 -17.39 4.47
C LEU A 106 7.64 -18.89 4.22
N ILE A 107 7.19 -19.28 3.03
CA ILE A 107 7.03 -20.69 2.62
C ILE A 107 8.39 -21.43 2.64
N ILE A 108 9.41 -20.86 2.01
CA ILE A 108 10.75 -21.47 1.89
C ILE A 108 11.42 -21.60 3.25
N SER A 109 11.28 -20.59 4.13
CA SER A 109 11.88 -20.60 5.46
C SER A 109 11.32 -21.71 6.36
N LYS A 110 10.12 -22.22 6.04
CA LYS A 110 9.36 -23.19 6.86
C LYS A 110 9.18 -22.76 8.32
N VAL A 111 9.32 -21.47 8.60
CA VAL A 111 9.05 -20.89 9.91
C VAL A 111 7.54 -20.94 10.13
N PRO A 112 7.04 -21.63 11.18
CA PRO A 112 5.63 -21.62 11.45
C PRO A 112 5.17 -20.21 11.85
N ILE A 113 3.97 -19.84 11.43
CA ILE A 113 3.41 -18.50 11.60
C ILE A 113 2.09 -18.62 12.34
N SER A 114 1.78 -17.66 13.22
CA SER A 114 0.53 -17.69 13.97
C SER A 114 -0.69 -17.49 13.07
N SER A 115 -1.81 -18.08 13.48
CA SER A 115 -3.09 -17.98 12.75
C SER A 115 -3.53 -16.53 12.53
N HIS A 116 -3.23 -15.64 13.49
CA HIS A 116 -3.49 -14.22 13.39
C HIS A 116 -2.74 -13.55 12.24
N ILE A 117 -1.46 -13.87 12.05
CA ILE A 117 -0.66 -13.31 10.95
C ILE A 117 -1.12 -13.89 9.61
N VAL A 118 -1.48 -15.17 9.54
CA VAL A 118 -2.06 -15.77 8.31
C VAL A 118 -3.36 -15.05 7.92
N LYS A 119 -4.25 -14.76 8.88
CA LYS A 119 -5.48 -13.97 8.66
C LYS A 119 -5.16 -12.55 8.18
N PHE A 120 -4.15 -11.91 8.77
CA PHE A 120 -3.70 -10.59 8.34
C PHE A 120 -3.14 -10.58 6.91
N LEU A 121 -2.36 -11.58 6.51
CA LEU A 121 -1.92 -11.72 5.12
C LEU A 121 -3.11 -11.85 4.15
N LYS A 122 -4.15 -12.60 4.55
CA LYS A 122 -5.39 -12.72 3.76
C LYS A 122 -6.15 -11.39 3.66
N SER A 123 -6.18 -10.57 4.72
CA SER A 123 -6.82 -9.25 4.64
C SER A 123 -6.07 -8.29 3.72
N ILE A 124 -4.73 -8.29 3.73
CA ILE A 124 -3.92 -7.51 2.78
C ILE A 124 -4.27 -7.87 1.33
N VAL A 125 -4.42 -9.16 1.01
CA VAL A 125 -4.82 -9.61 -0.33
C VAL A 125 -6.19 -9.07 -0.72
N LEU A 126 -7.16 -9.10 0.21
CA LEU A 126 -8.50 -8.58 -0.05
C LEU A 126 -8.54 -7.05 -0.20
N GLU A 127 -7.59 -6.33 0.38
CA GLU A 127 -7.56 -4.87 0.30
C GLU A 127 -6.77 -4.35 -0.90
N PHE A 128 -5.63 -4.97 -1.20
CA PHE A 128 -4.68 -4.44 -2.19
C PHE A 128 -4.51 -5.31 -3.45
N PHE A 129 -4.92 -6.58 -3.42
CA PHE A 129 -4.62 -7.56 -4.48
C PHE A 129 -5.82 -8.43 -4.89
N MET A 130 -7.04 -7.87 -4.85
CA MET A 130 -8.28 -8.62 -5.13
C MET A 130 -8.27 -9.36 -6.48
N GLN A 131 -7.66 -8.78 -7.50
CA GLN A 131 -7.57 -9.38 -8.85
C GLN A 131 -6.79 -10.70 -8.84
N ASP A 132 -5.83 -10.85 -7.93
CA ASP A 132 -4.93 -12.02 -7.82
C ASP A 132 -5.27 -12.92 -6.63
N LYS A 133 -6.42 -12.68 -5.98
CA LYS A 133 -6.84 -13.32 -4.73
C LYS A 133 -6.68 -14.85 -4.74
N ALA A 134 -7.13 -15.52 -5.79
CA ALA A 134 -7.11 -16.98 -5.86
C ALA A 134 -5.69 -17.54 -5.77
N TYR A 135 -4.77 -16.98 -6.54
CA TYR A 135 -3.35 -17.36 -6.56
C TYR A 135 -2.66 -17.03 -5.22
N LEU A 136 -2.86 -15.82 -4.70
CA LEU A 136 -2.22 -15.39 -3.46
C LEU A 136 -2.74 -16.17 -2.25
N PHE A 137 -4.04 -16.53 -2.21
CA PHE A 137 -4.59 -17.40 -1.19
C PHE A 137 -4.00 -18.82 -1.26
N GLN A 138 -3.76 -19.34 -2.47
CA GLN A 138 -3.09 -20.62 -2.64
C GLN A 138 -1.66 -20.60 -2.09
N LEU A 139 -0.91 -19.51 -2.28
CA LEU A 139 0.40 -19.34 -1.65
C LEU A 139 0.29 -19.26 -0.12
N ILE A 140 -0.61 -18.43 0.40
CA ILE A 140 -0.79 -18.27 1.85
C ILE A 140 -1.15 -19.59 2.52
N ASN A 141 -1.99 -20.42 1.89
CA ASN A 141 -2.38 -21.72 2.44
C ASN A 141 -1.23 -22.75 2.47
N GLN A 142 -0.09 -22.49 1.83
CA GLN A 142 1.13 -23.31 1.93
C GLN A 142 2.02 -22.91 3.10
N ILE A 143 1.75 -21.77 3.75
CA ILE A 143 2.49 -21.33 4.94
C ILE A 143 2.15 -22.26 6.09
N LYS A 144 3.18 -22.71 6.82
CA LYS A 144 3.00 -23.54 8.02
C LYS A 144 2.37 -22.69 9.13
N GLU A 145 1.21 -23.08 9.62
CA GLU A 145 0.49 -22.38 10.68
C GLU A 145 0.75 -23.06 12.05
N LYS A 146 1.02 -22.28 13.09
CA LYS A 146 1.12 -22.75 14.49
C LYS A 146 0.83 -21.60 15.43
N ASP A 147 -0.09 -21.82 16.38
CA ASP A 147 -0.32 -20.86 17.45
C ASP A 147 0.74 -20.98 18.54
N TYR A 148 1.14 -19.83 19.07
CA TYR A 148 2.16 -19.71 20.10
C TYR A 148 1.54 -19.12 21.36
N ALA A 149 1.91 -19.66 22.53
CA ALA A 149 1.44 -19.16 23.82
C ALA A 149 2.09 -17.80 24.20
N ILE A 150 3.24 -17.47 23.61
CA ILE A 150 3.93 -16.20 23.86
C ILE A 150 3.16 -15.03 23.25
N THR A 151 2.93 -13.98 24.05
CA THR A 151 2.22 -12.78 23.59
C THR A 151 3.15 -11.84 22.82
N HIS A 152 2.56 -10.89 22.08
CA HIS A 152 3.32 -9.83 21.41
C HIS A 152 4.18 -9.01 22.39
N SER A 153 3.63 -8.63 23.55
CA SER A 153 4.36 -7.82 24.54
C SER A 153 5.56 -8.57 25.11
N GLN A 154 5.39 -9.86 25.44
CA GLN A 154 6.48 -10.72 25.92
C GLN A 154 7.56 -10.89 24.87
N LEU A 155 7.19 -11.14 23.61
CA LEU A 155 8.14 -11.28 22.51
C LEU A 155 8.93 -9.97 22.27
N LEU A 156 8.25 -8.83 22.33
CA LEU A 156 8.86 -7.51 22.16
C LEU A 156 9.83 -7.18 23.30
N GLU A 157 9.46 -7.47 24.54
CA GLU A 157 10.30 -7.27 25.72
C GLU A 157 11.57 -8.13 25.63
N LEU A 158 11.42 -9.42 25.32
CA LEU A 158 12.54 -10.34 25.08
C LEU A 158 13.46 -9.84 23.98
N GLN A 159 12.91 -9.42 22.84
CA GLN A 159 13.71 -8.95 21.71
C GLN A 159 14.48 -7.66 22.05
N LYS A 160 13.86 -6.73 22.77
CA LYS A 160 14.52 -5.51 23.27
C LYS A 160 15.66 -5.85 24.22
N ALA A 161 15.40 -6.74 25.18
CA ALA A 161 16.38 -7.17 26.16
C ALA A 161 17.61 -7.82 25.51
N ILE A 162 17.40 -8.71 24.54
CA ILE A 162 18.50 -9.32 23.75
C ILE A 162 19.33 -8.25 23.04
N ASN A 163 18.66 -7.33 22.32
CA ASN A 163 19.35 -6.31 21.52
C ASN A 163 20.13 -5.31 22.39
N GLN A 164 19.67 -5.06 23.61
CA GLN A 164 20.25 -4.07 24.53
C GLN A 164 21.18 -4.69 25.56
N GLY A 165 21.26 -6.03 25.65
CA GLY A 165 22.00 -6.73 26.69
C GLY A 165 21.40 -6.57 28.09
N ASN A 166 20.10 -6.28 28.18
CA ASN A 166 19.41 -6.04 29.45
C ASN A 166 18.87 -7.34 30.05
N SER A 167 18.83 -7.40 31.39
CA SER A 167 18.15 -8.48 32.09
C SER A 167 16.64 -8.30 32.07
N ILE A 168 15.90 -9.40 32.03
CA ILE A 168 14.45 -9.44 32.28
C ILE A 168 14.14 -10.31 33.49
N GLN A 169 12.96 -10.10 34.08
CA GLN A 169 12.43 -10.97 35.11
C GLN A 169 11.52 -12.01 34.46
N ILE A 170 11.76 -13.29 34.75
CA ILE A 170 10.88 -14.38 34.35
C ILE A 170 10.28 -15.01 35.60
N THR A 171 8.98 -15.31 35.55
CA THR A 171 8.28 -16.03 36.60
C THR A 171 7.95 -17.42 36.12
N THR A 172 8.35 -18.45 36.88
CA THR A 172 8.03 -19.83 36.54
C THR A 172 6.58 -20.17 36.91
N LEU A 173 6.10 -21.33 36.45
CA LEU A 173 4.80 -21.87 36.86
C LEU A 173 4.71 -22.11 38.38
N ASN A 174 5.87 -22.26 39.05
CA ASN A 174 5.96 -22.43 40.49
C ASN A 174 6.11 -21.10 41.24
N TYR A 175 5.95 -19.96 40.55
CA TYR A 175 6.08 -18.60 41.09
C TYR A 175 7.50 -18.18 41.51
N ASP A 176 8.53 -18.95 41.12
CA ASP A 176 9.91 -18.53 41.30
C ASP A 176 10.25 -17.41 40.32
N VAL A 177 10.93 -16.37 40.80
CA VAL A 177 11.32 -15.22 39.99
C VAL A 177 12.83 -15.26 39.72
N PHE A 178 13.20 -15.22 38.45
CA PHE A 178 14.60 -15.20 38.02
C PHE A 178 14.90 -13.96 37.19
N SER A 179 16.04 -13.33 37.50
CA SER A 179 16.63 -12.33 36.62
C SER A 179 17.54 -13.03 35.61
N VAL A 180 17.23 -12.90 34.33
CA VAL A 180 17.96 -13.57 33.25
C VAL A 180 18.40 -12.59 32.18
N TYR A 181 19.54 -12.86 31.56
CA TYR A 181 20.02 -12.16 30.37
C TYR A 181 19.66 -13.01 29.14
N PRO A 182 18.59 -12.68 28.41
CA PRO A 182 18.18 -13.47 27.26
C PRO A 182 19.22 -13.33 26.14
N ILE A 183 19.60 -14.45 25.53
CA ILE A 183 20.65 -14.50 24.48
C ILE A 183 20.04 -14.67 23.09
N LYS A 184 19.00 -15.49 22.97
CA LYS A 184 18.35 -15.81 21.69
C LYS A 184 16.93 -16.33 21.89
N ILE A 185 16.06 -16.05 20.93
CA ILE A 185 14.73 -16.66 20.82
C ILE A 185 14.80 -17.73 19.73
N LYS A 186 14.31 -18.93 20.04
CA LYS A 186 14.23 -20.03 19.07
C LYS A 186 12.82 -20.60 19.08
N LEU A 187 12.29 -20.83 17.90
CA LEU A 187 11.12 -21.67 17.73
C LEU A 187 11.59 -23.12 17.87
N GLN A 188 11.18 -23.80 18.94
CA GLN A 188 11.34 -25.25 19.03
C GLN A 188 10.32 -25.88 18.09
N ASN A 189 10.81 -26.32 16.93
CA ASN A 189 10.09 -27.29 16.13
C ASN A 189 10.23 -28.63 16.87
N GLU A 190 9.11 -29.17 17.37
CA GLU A 190 9.06 -30.56 17.77
C GLU A 190 9.32 -31.40 16.53
N VAL A 191 10.57 -31.84 16.37
CA VAL A 191 10.93 -33.00 15.57
C VAL A 191 11.68 -33.91 16.54
N LEU A 192 10.93 -34.85 17.11
CA LEU A 192 11.45 -36.16 17.47
C LEU A 192 11.02 -37.11 16.36
#